data_AF-A0AA42XG26-F1
#
_entry.id   AF-A0AA42XG26-F1
#
_cell.length_a   1.000
_cell.length_b   1.000
_cell.length_c   1.000
_cell.angle_alpha   90.00
_cell.angle_beta   90.00
_cell.angle_gamma   90.00
#
_symmetry.space_group_name_H-M   'P 1'
#
loop_
_entity.id
_entity.type
_entity.pdbx_description
1 polymer ?
#
loop_
_entity_poly.entity_id
_entity_poly.type
_entity_poly.pdbx_seq_one_letter_code
_entity_poly.pdbx_strand_id
1 'polypeptide(L)' 'MLTIISSEQEKYAQIIELQNESWKKSIIASSLEDSIQINIDQLKKPDDIRHAFILDNG' A
#
# COMPACT_ATOMS: atom_id res chain seq x y z
N MET A 1 26.32 11.18 0.80
CA MET A 1 26.49 9.79 0.35
C MET A 1 25.28 9.44 -0.50
N LEU A 2 25.47 9.25 -1.81
CA LEU A 2 24.39 8.83 -2.72
C LEU A 2 24.35 7.30 -2.68
N THR A 3 23.40 6.72 -1.97
CA THR A 3 23.18 5.27 -2.02
C THR A 3 22.39 4.96 -3.29
N ILE A 4 23.08 4.60 -4.36
CA ILE A 4 22.45 3.96 -5.51
C ILE A 4 22.06 2.56 -5.05
N ILE A 5 20.79 2.37 -4.69
CA ILE A 5 20.27 1.06 -4.35
C ILE A 5 20.06 0.33 -5.68
N SER A 6 21.09 -0.37 -6.17
CA SER A 6 20.89 -1.46 -7.12
C SER A 6 20.21 -2.59 -6.35
N SER A 7 18.89 -2.53 -6.20
CA SER A 7 18.14 -3.61 -5.60
C SER A 7 17.66 -4.55 -6.70
N GLU A 8 18.39 -5.65 -6.89
CA GLU A 8 17.94 -6.77 -7.72
C GLU A 8 16.61 -7.40 -7.23
N GLN A 9 16.10 -6.98 -6.05
CA GLN A 9 14.85 -7.42 -5.47
C GLN A 9 13.67 -6.47 -5.74
N GLU A 10 13.93 -5.25 -6.22
CA GLU A 10 12.89 -4.26 -6.46
C GLU A 10 12.28 -4.44 -7.85
N LYS A 11 10.98 -4.72 -7.88
CA LYS A 11 10.25 -4.92 -9.13
C LYS A 11 9.84 -3.57 -9.71
N TYR A 12 10.00 -3.41 -11.03
CA TYR A 12 9.46 -2.24 -11.74
C TYR A 12 7.95 -2.10 -11.50
N ALA A 13 7.49 -0.86 -11.29
CA ALA A 13 6.10 -0.49 -11.00
C ALA A 13 5.49 -1.04 -9.69
N GLN A 14 6.31 -1.55 -8.78
CA GLN A 14 5.86 -1.86 -7.42
C GLN A 14 5.40 -0.61 -6.66
N ILE A 15 4.47 -0.79 -5.73
CA ILE A 15 3.96 0.29 -4.87
C ILE A 15 4.75 0.29 -3.58
N ILE A 16 5.23 1.47 -3.19
CA ILE A 16 6.03 1.69 -1.99
C ILE A 16 5.35 2.69 -1.07
N GLU A 17 5.47 2.48 0.23
CA GLU A 17 5.15 3.49 1.23
C GLU A 17 6.45 4.17 1.68
N LEU A 18 6.43 5.51 1.66
CA LEU A 18 7.52 6.35 2.14
C LEU A 18 7.08 6.98 3.46
N GLN A 19 7.68 6.53 4.55
CA GLN A 19 7.41 7.04 5.88
C GLN A 19 8.45 8.14 6.19
N ASN A 20 8.05 9.40 5.99
CA ASN A 20 8.94 10.55 6.11
C ASN A 20 9.56 10.69 7.51
N GLU A 21 8.77 10.42 8.55
CA GLU A 21 9.20 10.59 9.95
C GLU A 21 10.25 9.54 10.37
N SER A 22 10.17 8.34 9.81
CA SER A 22 11.06 7.22 10.12
C SER A 22 12.14 6.99 9.06
N TRP A 23 12.16 7.80 8.00
CA TRP A 23 13.01 7.63 6.81
C TRP A 23 12.97 6.20 6.25
N LYS A 24 11.82 5.54 6.40
CA LYS A 24 11.64 4.14 6.05
C LYS A 24 10.91 4.01 4.72
N LYS A 25 11.40 3.09 3.90
CA LYS A 25 10.73 2.62 2.68
C LYS A 25 10.25 1.20 2.92
N SER A 26 9.00 0.91 2.58
CA SER A 26 8.43 -0.45 2.54
C SER A 26 7.76 -0.70 1.20
N ILE A 27 7.91 -1.92 0.67
CA ILE A 27 7.15 -2.35 -0.50
C ILE A 27 5.80 -2.86 0.01
N ILE A 28 4.70 -2.30 -0.50
CA ILE A 28 3.34 -2.62 -0.04
C ILE A 28 2.51 -3.39 -1.07
N ALA A 29 2.89 -3.34 -2.36
CA ALA A 29 2.25 -4.15 -3.41
C ALA A 29 3.17 -4.32 -4.62
N SER A 30 2.94 -5.37 -5.40
CA SER A 30 3.73 -5.66 -6.62
C SER A 30 3.29 -4.87 -7.85
N SER A 31 2.09 -4.29 -7.82
CA SER A 31 1.51 -3.44 -8.86
C SER A 31 0.42 -2.52 -8.28
N LEU A 32 -0.03 -1.55 -9.08
CA LEU A 32 -1.17 -0.69 -8.70
C LEU A 32 -2.47 -1.50 -8.58
N GLU A 33 -2.70 -2.45 -9.47
CA GLU A 33 -3.86 -3.33 -9.44
C GLU A 33 -3.91 -4.12 -8.13
N ASP A 34 -2.78 -4.75 -7.74
CA ASP A 34 -2.68 -5.46 -6.47
C ASP A 34 -2.99 -4.54 -5.29
N SER A 35 -2.47 -3.31 -5.30
CA SER A 35 -2.71 -2.34 -4.23
C SER A 35 -4.18 -1.96 -4.11
N ILE A 36 -4.86 -1.73 -5.24
CA ILE A 36 -6.29 -1.41 -5.27
C ILE A 36 -7.10 -2.61 -4.76
N GLN A 37 -6.79 -3.82 -5.24
CA GLN A 37 -7.52 -5.03 -4.86
C GLN A 37 -7.38 -5.32 -3.35
N ILE A 38 -6.16 -5.19 -2.79
CA ILE A 38 -5.92 -5.31 -1.35
C ILE A 38 -6.79 -4.32 -0.56
N ASN A 39 -6.88 -3.07 -1.00
CA ASN A 39 -7.71 -2.05 -0.33
C ASN A 39 -9.21 -2.39 -0.41
N ILE A 40 -9.70 -2.83 -1.57
CA ILE A 40 -11.09 -3.28 -1.73
C ILE A 40 -11.38 -4.44 -0.77
N ASP A 41 -10.49 -5.42 -0.69
CA ASP A 41 -10.69 -6.59 0.15
C ASP A 41 -10.60 -6.27 1.63
N GLN A 42 -9.82 -5.27 2.04
CA GLN A 42 -9.84 -4.71 3.39
C GLN A 42 -11.17 -4.01 3.68
N LEU A 43 -11.65 -3.17 2.76
CA LEU A 43 -12.92 -2.44 2.93
C LEU A 43 -14.13 -3.37 3.03
N LYS A 44 -14.10 -4.55 2.41
CA LYS A 44 -15.16 -5.56 2.56
C LYS A 44 -15.18 -6.22 3.94
N LYS A 45 -14.14 -6.06 4.75
CA LYS A 45 -14.09 -6.73 6.05
C LYS A 45 -15.03 -6.01 7.03
N PRO A 46 -15.91 -6.73 7.75
CA PRO A 46 -16.89 -6.13 8.65
C PRO A 46 -16.28 -5.33 9.81
N ASP A 47 -15.02 -5.61 10.18
CA ASP A 47 -14.26 -4.96 11.24
C ASP A 47 -13.52 -3.70 10.79
N ASP A 48 -13.53 -3.37 9.49
CA ASP A 48 -12.97 -2.12 9.00
C ASP A 48 -13.89 -0.95 9.35
N ILE A 49 -13.37 0.03 10.09
CA ILE A 49 -14.13 1.22 10.50
C ILE A 49 -14.73 1.99 9.32
N ARG A 50 -14.10 1.90 8.14
CA ARG A 50 -14.58 2.54 6.91
C ARG A 50 -15.73 1.76 6.27
N HIS A 51 -15.81 0.45 6.49
CA HIS A 51 -16.89 -0.39 5.97
C HIS A 51 -18.25 0.07 6.49
N ALA A 52 -18.36 0.29 7.82
CA ALA A 52 -19.57 0.82 8.44
C ALA A 52 -19.94 2.20 7.86
N PHE A 53 -18.97 3.11 7.75
CA PHE A 53 -19.19 4.44 7.18
C PHE A 53 -19.76 4.39 5.75
N ILE A 54 -19.24 3.50 4.90
CA ILE A 54 -19.73 3.33 3.52
C ILE A 54 -21.17 2.81 3.51
N LEU A 55 -21.51 1.83 4.36
CA LEU A 55 -22.89 1.33 4.45
C LEU A 55 -23.88 2.40 4.92
N ASP A 56 -23.45 3.27 5.84
CA ASP A 56 -24.31 4.31 6.39
C ASP A 56 -24.55 5.49 5.42
N ASN A 57 -23.70 5.68 4.40
CA ASN A 57 -23.70 6.87 3.53
C ASN A 57 -23.66 6.58 2.01
N GLY A 58 -23.58 5.31 1.61
CA GLY A 58 -23.47 4.86 0.23
C GLY A 58 -24.79 4.70 -0.51
#